data_AF-A0A1V5GU94-F1
#
_entry.id   AF-A0A1V5GU94-F1
#
_cell.length_a   1.000
_cell.length_b   1.000
_cell.length_c   1.000
_cell.angle_alpha   90.00
_cell.angle_beta   90.00
_cell.angle_gamma   90.00
#
_symmetry.space_group_name_H-M   'P 1'
#
loop_
_entity.id
_entity.type
_entity.pdbx_description
1 polymer ?
#
loop_
_entity_poly.entity_id
_entity_poly.type
_entity_poly.pdbx_seq_one_letter_code
_entity_poly.pdbx_strand_id
1 'polypeptide(L)'
;MNVKMIGTSIVRILVISAGILVCILASISPSFAETRWNVGISGGNDGIEGFHLSVGEYYRVPHREVVVIHKRGICDEGLPVVFFIAQRARVHPDAVVGLRLRGMSWFDITLHYGLCPDIYYVPVRHVYVHHRPGHDYVYYRDHRRHDWKKMHLKDRDIINQVNMKFISEHYGYAPEKVIKHRSEGRRFTEIHRDVRHEKHGKPAYTDRREKPKRPEGKDYTKHGKEDKRQGKNNGKGADGRRERI
;
A
#
# COMPACT_ATOMS: atom_id res chain seq x y z
N MET A 1 40.68 -43.85 51.81
CA MET A 1 39.86 -43.50 50.63
C MET A 1 40.55 -42.41 49.84
N ASN A 2 40.77 -42.63 48.54
CA ASN A 2 41.73 -41.85 47.75
C ASN A 2 41.03 -40.68 47.04
N VAL A 3 41.26 -39.46 47.53
CA VAL A 3 40.62 -38.20 47.07
C VAL A 3 40.79 -37.95 45.56
N LYS A 4 41.85 -38.49 44.95
CA LYS A 4 42.13 -38.39 43.50
C LYS A 4 41.10 -39.10 42.61
N MET A 5 40.51 -40.23 43.04
CA MET A 5 39.53 -40.96 42.22
C MET A 5 38.16 -40.25 42.14
N ILE A 6 37.81 -39.48 43.17
CA ILE A 6 36.55 -38.76 43.25
C ILE A 6 36.56 -37.57 42.26
N GLY A 7 37.68 -36.86 42.18
CA GLY A 7 37.86 -35.73 41.25
C GLY A 7 37.76 -36.13 39.78
N THR A 8 38.36 -37.26 39.39
CA THR A 8 38.30 -37.73 37.99
C THR A 8 36.90 -38.14 37.54
N SER A 9 36.08 -38.66 38.45
CA SER A 9 34.69 -39.04 38.16
C SER A 9 33.79 -37.82 38.02
N ILE A 10 33.99 -36.79 38.85
CA ILE A 10 33.23 -35.52 38.77
C ILE A 10 33.54 -34.77 37.47
N VAL A 11 34.81 -34.70 37.06
CA VAL A 11 35.20 -34.03 35.80
C VAL A 11 34.60 -34.74 34.58
N ARG A 12 34.53 -36.07 34.57
CA ARG A 12 33.91 -36.83 33.48
C ARG A 12 32.39 -36.58 33.39
N ILE A 13 31.70 -36.51 34.53
CA ILE A 13 30.26 -36.23 34.57
C ILE A 13 29.96 -34.81 34.06
N LEU A 14 30.80 -33.82 34.42
CA LEU A 14 30.65 -32.44 33.94
C LEU A 14 30.91 -32.29 32.44
N VAL A 15 31.86 -33.04 31.87
CA VAL A 15 32.13 -33.03 30.42
C VAL A 15 30.96 -33.66 29.64
N ILE A 16 30.38 -34.74 30.17
CA ILE A 16 29.24 -35.41 29.53
C ILE A 16 27.99 -34.52 29.59
N SER A 17 27.71 -33.86 30.72
CA SER A 17 26.56 -32.96 30.84
C SER A 17 26.70 -31.72 29.97
N ALA A 18 27.91 -31.16 29.84
CA ALA A 18 28.19 -30.06 28.92
C ALA A 18 27.98 -30.47 27.45
N GLY A 19 28.37 -31.69 27.07
CA GLY A 19 28.15 -32.23 25.73
C GLY A 19 26.66 -32.37 25.38
N ILE A 20 25.86 -32.89 26.33
CA ILE A 20 24.40 -33.05 26.15
C ILE A 20 23.72 -31.68 25.99
N LEU A 21 24.13 -30.68 26.76
CA LEU A 21 23.57 -29.33 26.67
C LEU A 21 23.84 -28.67 25.30
N VAL A 22 25.04 -28.89 24.73
CA VAL A 22 25.39 -28.39 23.39
C VAL A 22 24.58 -29.08 22.29
N CYS A 23 24.33 -30.40 22.41
CA CYS A 23 23.49 -31.13 21.45
C CYS A 23 22.03 -30.68 21.46
N ILE A 24 21.47 -30.33 22.64
CA ILE A 24 20.10 -29.82 22.75
C ILE A 24 19.99 -28.44 22.11
N LEU A 25 20.98 -27.56 22.28
CA LEU A 25 20.99 -26.23 21.67
C LEU A 25 21.19 -26.27 20.15
N ALA A 26 21.94 -27.23 19.63
CA ALA A 26 22.13 -27.42 18.18
C ALA A 26 20.88 -27.96 17.45
N SER A 27 19.91 -28.50 18.20
CA SER A 27 18.66 -29.06 17.64
C SER A 27 17.60 -27.99 17.37
N ILE A 28 17.81 -26.75 17.82
CA ILE A 28 16.91 -25.61 17.57
C ILE A 28 17.32 -24.95 16.25
N SER A 29 17.17 -25.67 15.14
CA SER A 29 17.23 -25.02 13.83
C SER A 29 15.93 -24.25 13.62
N PRO A 30 15.96 -22.94 13.32
CA PRO A 30 14.76 -22.21 12.95
C PRO A 30 14.22 -22.81 11.65
N SER A 31 13.10 -23.51 11.74
CA SER A 31 12.38 -24.03 10.58
C SER A 31 11.72 -22.83 9.90
N PHE A 32 12.43 -22.19 8.97
CA PHE A 32 11.83 -21.26 8.03
C PHE A 32 11.09 -22.10 7.01
N ALA A 33 9.80 -22.37 7.26
CA ALA A 33 8.93 -22.88 6.23
C ALA A 33 8.88 -21.85 5.09
N GLU A 34 9.55 -22.15 3.97
CA GLU A 34 9.37 -21.43 2.71
C GLU A 34 7.92 -21.61 2.27
N THR A 35 7.05 -20.68 2.68
CA THR A 35 5.71 -20.59 2.12
C THR A 35 5.84 -19.89 0.77
N ARG A 36 5.98 -20.69 -0.28
CA ARG A 36 5.87 -20.24 -1.68
C ARG A 36 4.41 -19.86 -1.94
N TRP A 37 4.05 -18.62 -1.65
CA TRP A 37 2.74 -18.07 -1.97
C TRP A 37 2.66 -17.74 -3.46
N ASN A 38 1.92 -18.56 -4.21
CA ASN A 38 1.40 -18.15 -5.51
C ASN A 38 0.34 -17.07 -5.25
N VAL A 39 0.73 -15.79 -5.34
CA VAL A 39 -0.22 -14.68 -5.31
C VAL A 39 -0.97 -14.68 -6.65
N GLY A 40 -2.07 -15.42 -6.70
CA GLY A 40 -3.06 -15.33 -7.77
C GLY A 40 -3.74 -13.96 -7.73
N ILE A 41 -3.62 -13.20 -8.82
CA ILE A 41 -4.37 -11.95 -9.03
C ILE A 41 -5.84 -12.34 -9.20
N SER A 42 -6.67 -12.11 -8.18
CA SER A 42 -8.11 -12.38 -8.23
C SER A 42 -8.87 -11.10 -7.90
N GLY A 43 -9.12 -10.30 -8.94
CA GLY A 43 -9.81 -9.02 -8.85
C GLY A 43 -11.15 -9.13 -8.11
N GLY A 44 -11.19 -8.57 -6.90
CA GLY A 44 -12.42 -8.47 -6.11
C GLY A 44 -12.21 -7.81 -4.74
N ASN A 45 -11.07 -8.04 -4.08
CA ASN A 45 -10.68 -7.36 -2.82
C ASN A 45 -9.17 -7.06 -2.75
N ASP A 46 -8.45 -7.25 -3.86
CA ASP A 46 -6.99 -7.19 -4.01
C ASP A 46 -6.33 -5.90 -3.51
N GLY A 47 -7.07 -4.78 -3.46
CA GLY A 47 -6.52 -3.49 -3.05
C GLY A 47 -6.13 -3.45 -1.56
N ILE A 48 -7.01 -3.95 -0.68
CA ILE A 48 -6.78 -3.91 0.77
C ILE A 48 -5.84 -5.03 1.18
N GLU A 49 -6.08 -6.25 0.69
CA GLU A 49 -5.22 -7.40 0.98
C GLU A 49 -3.80 -7.17 0.45
N GLY A 50 -3.67 -6.66 -0.78
CA GLY A 50 -2.38 -6.27 -1.36
C GLY A 50 -1.69 -5.16 -0.57
N PHE A 51 -2.45 -4.19 -0.06
CA PHE A 51 -1.90 -3.15 0.81
C PHE A 51 -1.35 -3.74 2.12
N HIS A 52 -2.13 -4.59 2.82
CA HIS A 52 -1.69 -5.25 4.06
C HIS A 52 -0.48 -6.15 3.83
N LEU A 53 -0.43 -6.87 2.70
CA LEU A 53 0.73 -7.68 2.33
C LEU A 53 1.99 -6.81 2.17
N SER A 54 1.91 -5.72 1.41
CA SER A 54 3.05 -4.83 1.18
C SER A 54 3.49 -4.07 2.43
N VAL A 55 2.56 -3.76 3.35
CA VAL A 55 2.92 -3.25 4.69
C VAL A 55 3.75 -4.29 5.43
N GLY A 56 3.34 -5.57 5.41
CA GLY A 56 4.10 -6.66 6.00
C GLY A 56 5.50 -6.82 5.41
N GLU A 57 5.60 -6.82 4.08
CA GLU A 57 6.89 -6.92 3.37
C GLU A 57 7.83 -5.75 3.70
N TYR A 58 7.33 -4.51 3.69
CA TYR A 58 8.15 -3.32 3.93
C TYR A 58 8.66 -3.25 5.37
N TYR A 59 7.80 -3.51 6.37
CA TYR A 59 8.20 -3.49 7.78
C TYR A 59 8.79 -4.82 8.29
N ARG A 60 8.88 -5.83 7.40
CA ARG A 60 9.38 -7.18 7.71
C ARG A 60 8.61 -7.86 8.85
N VAL A 61 7.28 -7.74 8.82
CA VAL A 61 6.37 -8.38 9.76
C VAL A 61 5.46 -9.36 9.02
N PRO A 62 5.07 -10.49 9.63
CA PRO A 62 4.16 -11.44 9.00
C PRO A 62 2.82 -10.78 8.62
N HIS A 63 2.31 -11.07 7.42
CA HIS A 63 1.03 -10.52 6.95
C HIS A 63 -0.13 -10.75 7.95
N ARG A 64 -0.16 -11.92 8.60
CA ARG A 64 -1.15 -12.22 9.65
C ARG A 64 -1.14 -11.20 10.79
N GLU A 65 0.02 -10.70 11.18
CA GLU A 65 0.16 -9.69 12.22
C GLU A 65 -0.46 -8.36 11.79
N VAL A 66 -0.23 -7.95 10.54
CA VAL A 66 -0.86 -6.75 9.94
C VAL A 66 -2.39 -6.86 9.99
N VAL A 67 -2.93 -8.02 9.57
CA VAL A 67 -4.39 -8.28 9.58
C VAL A 67 -4.94 -8.27 11.00
N VAL A 68 -4.21 -8.83 11.98
CA VAL A 68 -4.64 -8.81 13.40
C VAL A 68 -4.72 -7.37 13.92
N ILE A 69 -3.71 -6.54 13.65
CA ILE A 69 -3.73 -5.12 14.07
C ILE A 69 -4.89 -4.37 13.41
N HIS A 70 -5.16 -4.61 12.13
CA HIS A 70 -6.31 -4.03 11.45
C HIS A 70 -7.63 -4.38 12.13
N LYS A 71 -7.84 -5.67 12.42
CA LYS A 71 -9.05 -6.17 13.11
C LYS A 71 -9.26 -5.59 14.50
N ARG A 72 -8.20 -5.09 15.15
CA ARG A 72 -8.28 -4.40 16.45
C ARG A 72 -8.79 -2.96 16.35
N GLY A 73 -9.10 -2.46 15.16
CA GLY A 73 -9.67 -1.13 14.94
C GLY A 73 -8.70 -0.10 14.38
N ILE A 74 -7.50 -0.50 13.96
CA ILE A 74 -6.59 0.39 13.22
C ILE A 74 -7.00 0.41 11.75
N CYS A 75 -7.33 1.60 11.24
CA CYS A 75 -7.67 1.79 9.83
C CYS A 75 -6.46 1.46 8.91
N ASP A 76 -6.72 1.15 7.64
CA ASP A 76 -5.67 0.73 6.70
C ASP A 76 -4.47 1.69 6.67
N GLU A 77 -4.75 2.99 6.50
CA GLU A 77 -3.71 4.03 6.43
C GLU A 77 -2.99 4.27 7.77
N GLY A 78 -3.56 3.78 8.88
CA GLY A 78 -2.93 3.77 10.19
C GLY A 78 -1.97 2.59 10.39
N LEU A 79 -2.08 1.51 9.62
CA LEU A 79 -1.22 0.34 9.76
C LEU A 79 0.26 0.67 9.54
N PRO A 80 0.65 1.39 8.46
CA PRO A 80 2.03 1.82 8.31
C PRO A 80 2.54 2.64 9.48
N VAL A 81 1.72 3.50 10.08
CA VAL A 81 2.11 4.35 11.22
C VAL A 81 2.43 3.49 12.46
N VAL A 82 1.61 2.48 12.73
CA VAL A 82 1.84 1.55 13.84
C VAL A 82 3.21 0.87 13.71
N PHE A 83 3.45 0.23 12.57
CA PHE A 83 4.70 -0.51 12.36
C PHE A 83 5.92 0.42 12.26
N PHE A 84 5.74 1.61 11.69
CA PHE A 84 6.78 2.63 11.64
C PHE A 84 7.23 3.04 13.03
N ILE A 85 6.30 3.45 13.91
CA ILE A 85 6.63 3.85 15.28
C ILE A 85 7.22 2.67 16.04
N ALA A 86 6.60 1.49 15.96
CA ALA A 86 7.07 0.28 16.65
C ALA A 86 8.53 -0.06 16.28
N GLN A 87 8.87 0.00 15.00
CA GLN A 87 10.22 -0.25 14.51
C GLN A 87 11.24 0.80 15.00
N ARG A 88 10.88 2.10 15.00
CA ARG A 88 11.78 3.17 15.52
C ARG A 88 11.96 3.08 17.03
N ALA A 89 10.89 2.82 17.76
CA ALA A 89 10.91 2.68 19.21
C ALA A 89 11.49 1.33 19.67
N ARG A 90 11.66 0.36 18.76
CA ARG A 90 12.06 -1.02 19.05
C ARG A 90 11.14 -1.70 20.07
N VAL A 91 9.83 -1.54 19.87
CA VAL A 91 8.78 -2.15 20.69
C VAL A 91 7.87 -3.03 19.84
N HIS A 92 7.13 -3.93 20.48
CA HIS A 92 6.11 -4.72 19.79
C HIS A 92 4.96 -3.81 19.29
N PRO A 93 4.42 -4.01 18.07
CA PRO A 93 3.33 -3.20 17.52
C PRO A 93 2.10 -3.08 18.43
N ASP A 94 1.78 -4.13 19.19
CA ASP A 94 0.67 -4.10 20.14
C ASP A 94 0.76 -3.02 21.21
N ALA A 95 1.98 -2.60 21.60
CA ALA A 95 2.17 -1.53 22.57
C ALA A 95 1.72 -0.18 21.98
N VAL A 96 2.07 0.07 20.71
CA VAL A 96 1.65 1.24 19.94
C VAL A 96 0.13 1.24 19.73
N VAL A 97 -0.43 0.09 19.34
CA VAL A 97 -1.88 -0.09 19.17
C VAL A 97 -2.62 0.16 20.48
N GLY A 98 -2.10 -0.35 21.60
CA GLY A 98 -2.70 -0.13 22.93
C GLY A 98 -2.79 1.33 23.30
N LEU A 99 -1.73 2.13 23.05
CA LEU A 99 -1.77 3.58 23.26
C LEU A 99 -2.76 4.27 22.32
N ARG A 100 -2.80 3.85 21.06
CA ARG A 100 -3.72 4.42 20.07
C ARG A 100 -5.18 4.21 20.44
N LEU A 101 -5.54 3.00 20.84
CA LEU A 101 -6.91 2.65 21.24
C LEU A 101 -7.34 3.31 22.55
N ARG A 102 -6.39 3.77 23.38
CA ARG A 102 -6.67 4.63 24.54
C ARG A 102 -6.90 6.11 24.17
N GLY A 103 -6.88 6.46 22.89
CA GLY A 103 -7.17 7.80 22.40
C GLY A 103 -5.96 8.72 22.23
N MET A 104 -4.72 8.22 22.39
CA MET A 104 -3.54 9.04 22.12
C MET A 104 -3.40 9.34 20.62
N SER A 105 -3.01 10.58 20.31
CA SER A 105 -2.63 10.96 18.94
C SER A 105 -1.35 10.21 18.53
N TRP A 106 -1.13 10.02 17.23
CA TRP A 106 0.13 9.46 16.73
C TRP A 106 1.33 10.29 17.18
N PHE A 107 1.14 11.60 17.30
CA PHE A 107 2.16 12.52 17.79
C PHE A 107 2.49 12.26 19.26
N ASP A 108 1.49 12.17 20.13
CA ASP A 108 1.70 11.86 21.55
C ASP A 108 2.34 10.49 21.75
N ILE A 109 1.96 9.49 20.94
CA ILE A 109 2.60 8.17 20.97
C ILE A 109 4.07 8.25 20.56
N THR A 110 4.39 9.09 19.56
CA THR A 110 5.78 9.34 19.14
C THR A 110 6.60 9.88 20.30
N LEU A 111 6.08 10.91 20.97
CA LEU A 111 6.73 11.55 22.12
C LEU A 111 6.80 10.62 23.35
N HIS A 112 5.77 9.81 23.57
CA HIS A 112 5.72 8.82 24.65
C HIS A 112 6.90 7.84 24.59
N TYR A 113 7.31 7.44 23.39
CA TYR A 113 8.49 6.59 23.18
C TYR A 113 9.82 7.37 23.07
N GLY A 114 9.82 8.67 23.35
CA GLY A 114 11.00 9.52 23.26
C GLY A 114 11.50 9.75 21.83
N LEU A 115 10.67 9.47 20.82
CA LEU A 115 11.02 9.69 19.43
C LEU A 115 10.85 11.15 19.06
N CYS A 116 11.76 11.66 18.23
CA CYS A 116 11.68 13.03 17.74
C CYS A 116 10.84 13.09 16.45
N PRO A 117 10.01 14.12 16.23
CA PRO A 117 9.13 14.21 15.05
C PRO A 117 9.87 14.29 13.70
N ASP A 118 11.19 14.48 13.71
CA ASP A 118 12.03 14.48 12.52
C ASP A 118 12.05 13.13 11.79
N ILE A 119 11.72 12.04 12.49
CA ILE A 119 11.64 10.70 11.89
C ILE A 119 10.66 10.64 10.71
N TYR A 120 9.62 11.48 10.70
CA TYR A 120 8.59 11.52 9.66
C TYR A 120 9.02 12.27 8.40
N TYR A 121 10.10 13.03 8.47
CA TYR A 121 10.52 13.88 7.36
C TYR A 121 11.01 13.03 6.17
N VAL A 122 10.47 13.35 4.98
CA VAL A 122 10.92 12.82 3.69
C VAL A 122 11.27 14.02 2.81
N PRO A 123 12.51 14.12 2.31
CA PRO A 123 12.88 15.20 1.41
C PRO A 123 12.19 15.03 0.04
N VAL A 124 11.50 16.06 -0.43
CA VAL A 124 10.87 16.12 -1.76
C VAL A 124 11.58 17.21 -2.57
N ARG A 125 11.96 16.91 -3.81
CA ARG A 125 12.80 17.79 -4.62
C ARG A 125 12.00 18.95 -5.20
N HIS A 126 10.76 18.70 -5.60
CA HIS A 126 9.89 19.70 -6.19
C HIS A 126 8.50 19.65 -5.59
N VAL A 127 8.08 20.76 -4.99
CA VAL A 127 6.70 20.94 -4.57
C VAL A 127 6.00 21.78 -5.64
N TYR A 128 5.14 21.16 -6.43
CA TYR A 128 4.31 21.93 -7.36
C TYR A 128 3.33 22.80 -6.55
N VAL A 129 3.41 24.12 -6.74
CA VAL A 129 2.62 25.14 -6.01
C VAL A 129 1.09 24.88 -6.08
N HIS A 130 0.63 24.19 -7.13
CA HIS A 130 -0.78 23.85 -7.33
C HIS A 130 -1.26 22.62 -6.52
N HIS A 131 -0.34 21.74 -6.09
CA HIS A 131 -0.67 20.64 -5.19
C HIS A 131 -0.39 21.14 -3.79
N ARG A 132 -1.44 21.57 -3.05
CA ARG A 132 -1.29 21.97 -1.64
C ARG A 132 -0.66 20.81 -0.88
N PRO A 133 0.63 20.88 -0.53
CA PRO A 133 1.25 19.86 0.31
C PRO A 133 0.54 19.88 1.66
N GLY A 134 0.63 18.80 2.41
CA GLY A 134 0.22 18.84 3.82
C GLY A 134 0.89 20.03 4.52
N HIS A 135 0.19 20.63 5.48
CA HIS A 135 0.69 21.78 6.25
C HIS A 135 2.06 21.49 6.88
N ASP A 136 2.29 20.23 7.25
CA ASP A 136 3.52 19.70 7.79
C ASP A 136 4.69 19.76 6.80
N TYR A 137 4.49 19.44 5.52
CA TYR A 137 5.57 19.49 4.52
C TYR A 137 6.10 20.92 4.35
N VAL A 138 5.19 21.89 4.29
CA VAL A 138 5.54 23.33 4.25
C VAL A 138 6.31 23.72 5.51
N TYR A 139 5.86 23.24 6.67
CA TYR A 139 6.51 23.54 7.95
C TYR A 139 7.95 23.01 8.03
N TYR A 140 8.19 21.75 7.62
CA TYR A 140 9.55 21.18 7.62
C TYR A 140 10.52 21.92 6.68
N ARG A 141 10.01 22.45 5.56
CA ARG A 141 10.82 23.25 4.63
C ARG A 141 11.21 24.60 5.22
N ASP A 142 10.30 25.23 5.95
CA ASP A 142 10.43 26.63 6.38
C ASP A 142 11.04 26.77 7.79
N HIS A 143 11.26 25.68 8.53
CA HIS A 143 11.80 25.68 9.90
C HIS A 143 13.12 24.90 10.05
N ARG A 144 14.00 25.39 10.93
CA ARG A 144 15.26 24.70 11.27
C ARG A 144 15.00 23.41 12.05
N ARG A 145 15.81 22.37 11.82
CA ARG A 145 15.64 21.04 12.45
C ARG A 145 15.49 21.03 13.98
N HIS A 146 16.15 21.96 14.68
CA HIS A 146 16.05 22.02 16.15
C HIS A 146 14.69 22.52 16.64
N ASP A 147 13.92 23.24 15.82
CA ASP A 147 12.58 23.71 16.16
C ASP A 147 11.51 22.63 15.92
N TRP A 148 11.88 21.52 15.27
CA TRP A 148 10.94 20.46 14.91
C TRP A 148 10.35 19.74 16.14
N LYS A 149 11.05 19.78 17.28
CA LYS A 149 10.55 19.27 18.56
C LYS A 149 9.40 20.09 19.15
N LYS A 150 9.23 21.35 18.72
CA LYS A 150 8.15 22.25 19.13
C LYS A 150 6.93 22.13 18.23
N MET A 151 7.00 21.30 17.18
CA MET A 151 5.86 21.07 16.29
C MET A 151 4.74 20.36 17.02
N HIS A 152 3.51 20.58 16.57
CA HIS A 152 2.36 19.76 16.91
C HIS A 152 1.79 19.19 15.61
N LEU A 153 2.15 17.95 15.27
CA LEU A 153 1.69 17.30 14.05
C LEU A 153 0.32 16.67 14.29
N LYS A 154 -0.62 16.88 13.36
CA LYS A 154 -1.91 16.21 13.42
C LYS A 154 -1.76 14.77 12.94
N ASP A 155 -2.65 13.90 13.42
CA ASP A 155 -2.69 12.49 12.98
C ASP A 155 -2.71 12.33 11.47
N ARG A 156 -3.50 13.16 10.78
CA ARG A 156 -3.61 13.15 9.32
C ARG A 156 -2.27 13.42 8.65
N ASP A 157 -1.47 14.32 9.20
CA ASP A 157 -0.17 14.70 8.65
C ASP A 157 0.82 13.54 8.81
N ILE A 158 0.87 12.93 10.01
CA ILE A 158 1.70 11.74 10.26
C ILE A 158 1.29 10.57 9.35
N ILE A 159 -0.01 10.32 9.20
CA ILE A 159 -0.52 9.29 8.27
C ILE A 159 -0.05 9.59 6.85
N ASN A 160 -0.18 10.84 6.38
CA ASN A 160 0.23 11.21 5.03
C ASN A 160 1.73 10.98 4.81
N GLN A 161 2.57 11.40 5.75
CA GLN A 161 4.02 11.28 5.62
C GLN A 161 4.48 9.83 5.66
N VAL A 162 4.00 9.04 6.61
CA VAL A 162 4.40 7.65 6.74
C VAL A 162 3.92 6.83 5.53
N ASN A 163 2.70 7.05 5.04
CA ASN A 163 2.21 6.33 3.85
C ASN A 163 2.95 6.76 2.59
N MET A 164 3.25 8.06 2.43
CA MET A 164 4.08 8.54 1.34
C MET A 164 5.46 7.89 1.37
N LYS A 165 6.10 7.86 2.54
CA LYS A 165 7.41 7.21 2.74
C LYS A 165 7.35 5.74 2.39
N PHE A 166 6.38 5.01 2.93
CA PHE A 166 6.13 3.59 2.65
C PHE A 166 6.01 3.33 1.15
N ILE A 167 5.09 4.01 0.45
CA ILE A 167 4.88 3.80 -0.99
C ILE A 167 6.13 4.16 -1.79
N SER A 168 6.77 5.28 -1.45
CA SER A 168 7.93 5.78 -2.20
C SER A 168 9.14 4.86 -2.06
N GLU A 169 9.44 4.42 -0.83
CA GLU A 169 10.59 3.55 -0.55
C GLU A 169 10.34 2.12 -0.99
N HIS A 170 9.14 1.58 -0.77
CA HIS A 170 8.83 0.19 -1.12
C HIS A 170 8.81 -0.05 -2.64
N TYR A 171 8.34 0.92 -3.43
CA TYR A 171 8.21 0.78 -4.89
C TYR A 171 9.20 1.63 -5.71
N GLY A 172 10.04 2.43 -5.08
CA GLY A 172 10.83 3.46 -5.77
C GLY A 172 9.93 4.41 -6.56
N TYR A 173 8.80 4.81 -5.97
CA TYR A 173 7.83 5.72 -6.57
C TYR A 173 8.11 7.14 -6.07
N ALA A 174 8.02 8.14 -6.95
CA ALA A 174 8.39 9.51 -6.58
C ALA A 174 7.43 10.08 -5.51
N PRO A 175 7.91 10.60 -4.37
CA PRO A 175 7.07 11.20 -3.33
C PRO A 175 6.13 12.29 -3.87
N GLU A 176 6.60 13.08 -4.83
CA GLU A 176 5.82 14.12 -5.52
C GLU A 176 4.54 13.57 -6.16
N LYS A 177 4.63 12.39 -6.77
CA LYS A 177 3.47 11.73 -7.39
C LYS A 177 2.49 11.24 -6.34
N VAL A 178 2.97 10.76 -5.19
CA VAL A 178 2.10 10.36 -4.08
C VAL A 178 1.37 11.57 -3.51
N ILE A 179 2.07 12.68 -3.29
CA ILE A 179 1.47 13.95 -2.83
C ILE A 179 0.40 14.42 -3.81
N LYS A 180 0.68 14.36 -5.11
CA LYS A 180 -0.30 14.72 -6.15
C LYS A 180 -1.58 13.89 -6.02
N HIS A 181 -1.48 12.57 -6.07
CA HIS A 181 -2.64 11.68 -5.95
C HIS A 181 -3.38 11.91 -4.63
N ARG A 182 -2.66 12.16 -3.54
CA ARG A 182 -3.26 12.45 -2.23
C ARG A 182 -4.03 13.78 -2.23
N SER A 183 -3.51 14.80 -2.91
CA SER A 183 -4.14 16.12 -3.04
C SER A 183 -5.43 16.09 -3.86
N GLU A 184 -5.57 15.10 -4.74
CA GLU A 184 -6.79 14.81 -5.52
C GLU A 184 -7.87 14.09 -4.68
N GLY A 185 -7.61 13.85 -3.38
CA GLY A 185 -8.56 13.23 -2.46
C GLY A 185 -8.49 11.70 -2.40
N ARG A 186 -7.58 11.08 -3.17
CA ARG A 186 -7.43 9.62 -3.22
C ARG A 186 -6.91 9.05 -1.89
N ARG A 187 -7.37 7.83 -1.58
CA ARG A 187 -6.90 7.05 -0.40
C ARG A 187 -5.58 6.35 -0.71
N PHE A 188 -4.74 6.13 0.30
CA PHE A 188 -3.44 5.48 0.11
C PHE A 188 -3.56 4.02 -0.36
N THR A 189 -4.63 3.32 -0.02
CA THR A 189 -4.91 1.97 -0.55
C THR A 189 -5.15 1.97 -2.06
N GLU A 190 -5.78 3.02 -2.60
CA GLU A 190 -5.99 3.17 -4.04
C GLU A 190 -4.70 3.57 -4.75
N ILE A 191 -3.94 4.51 -4.17
CA ILE A 191 -2.65 4.94 -4.71
C ILE A 191 -1.69 3.74 -4.76
N HIS A 192 -1.62 2.97 -3.68
CA HIS A 192 -0.81 1.76 -3.58
C HIS A 192 -1.19 0.74 -4.66
N ARG A 193 -2.48 0.44 -4.82
CA ARG A 193 -2.97 -0.49 -5.84
C ARG A 193 -2.49 -0.08 -7.24
N ASP A 194 -2.66 1.19 -7.60
CA ASP A 194 -2.23 1.70 -8.91
C ASP A 194 -0.71 1.63 -9.09
N VAL A 195 0.07 2.03 -8.07
CA VAL A 195 1.54 1.95 -8.10
C VAL A 195 2.01 0.51 -8.26
N ARG A 196 1.39 -0.43 -7.53
CA ARG A 196 1.68 -1.86 -7.64
C ARG A 196 1.39 -2.38 -9.05
N HIS A 197 0.26 -1.99 -9.66
CA HIS A 197 -0.05 -2.35 -11.04
C HIS A 197 0.91 -1.73 -12.05
N GLU A 198 1.36 -0.48 -11.85
CA GLU A 198 2.35 0.16 -12.73
C GLU A 198 3.71 -0.54 -12.66
N LYS A 199 4.12 -0.97 -11.47
CA LYS A 199 5.45 -1.56 -11.22
C LYS A 199 5.55 -3.04 -11.53
N HIS A 200 4.46 -3.79 -11.32
CA HIS A 200 4.43 -5.24 -11.52
C HIS A 200 3.58 -5.69 -12.71
N GLY A 201 2.88 -4.76 -13.38
CA GLY A 201 2.02 -5.05 -14.53
C GLY A 201 2.69 -4.77 -15.87
N LYS A 202 3.25 -5.82 -16.49
CA LYS A 202 2.98 -6.26 -17.88
C LYS A 202 3.71 -7.58 -18.17
N PRO A 203 3.06 -8.53 -18.86
CA PRO A 203 3.08 -8.49 -20.33
C PRO A 203 1.73 -8.10 -20.94
N ALA A 204 1.78 -7.72 -22.22
CA ALA A 204 0.74 -7.08 -22.99
C ALA A 204 -0.58 -7.88 -23.07
N TYR A 205 -1.70 -7.21 -22.84
CA TYR A 205 -2.87 -7.37 -23.69
C TYR A 205 -3.15 -6.02 -24.33
N THR A 206 -2.68 -5.86 -25.57
CA THR A 206 -3.24 -4.84 -26.44
C THR A 206 -4.69 -5.24 -26.69
N ASP A 207 -5.64 -4.61 -26.00
CA ASP A 207 -6.99 -4.46 -26.54
C ASP A 207 -6.87 -3.49 -27.73
N ARG A 208 -6.32 -4.02 -28.82
CA ARG A 208 -6.58 -3.46 -30.14
C ARG A 208 -8.08 -3.70 -30.31
N ARG A 209 -8.87 -2.68 -29.99
CA ARG A 209 -10.23 -2.55 -30.51
C ARG A 209 -10.12 -2.71 -32.03
N GLU A 210 -10.29 -3.93 -32.52
CA GLU A 210 -10.53 -4.20 -33.91
C GLU A 210 -11.85 -3.50 -34.21
N LYS A 211 -11.75 -2.36 -34.89
CA LYS A 211 -12.89 -1.81 -35.62
C LYS A 211 -13.46 -2.96 -36.44
N PRO A 212 -14.77 -3.26 -36.37
CA PRO A 212 -15.34 -4.32 -37.18
C PRO A 212 -15.06 -3.99 -38.65
N LYS A 213 -14.35 -4.90 -39.33
CA LYS A 213 -14.18 -4.86 -40.78
C LYS A 213 -15.58 -4.90 -41.39
N ARG A 214 -15.94 -3.85 -42.15
CA ARG A 214 -17.12 -3.89 -43.03
C ARG A 214 -16.99 -5.11 -43.94
N PRO A 215 -18.03 -5.91 -44.16
CA PRO A 215 -17.98 -6.96 -45.17
C PRO A 215 -17.84 -6.29 -46.54
N GLU A 216 -16.73 -6.54 -47.22
CA GLU A 216 -16.59 -6.31 -48.66
C GLU A 216 -17.57 -7.22 -49.40
N GLY A 217 -18.23 -6.62 -50.39
CA GLY A 217 -19.32 -7.21 -51.14
C GLY A 217 -18.94 -8.52 -51.83
N LYS A 218 -19.89 -9.44 -51.85
CA LYS A 218 -19.92 -10.50 -52.86
C LYS A 218 -21.06 -10.20 -53.81
N ASP A 219 -20.65 -9.77 -54.99
CA ASP A 219 -21.41 -9.67 -56.22
C ASP A 219 -21.96 -11.05 -56.58
N TYR A 220 -23.28 -11.13 -56.77
CA TYR A 220 -23.93 -12.20 -57.52
C TYR A 220 -24.91 -11.54 -58.49
N THR A 221 -24.53 -11.58 -59.76
CA THR A 221 -25.28 -11.07 -60.89
C THR A 221 -26.40 -12.04 -61.32
N LYS A 222 -27.45 -11.48 -61.93
CA LYS A 222 -28.54 -12.09 -62.76
C LYS A 222 -29.67 -12.81 -61.98
N HIS A 223 -30.95 -12.67 -62.31
CA HIS A 223 -31.66 -12.20 -63.52
C HIS A 223 -33.18 -12.02 -63.21
N GLY A 224 -33.87 -11.11 -63.92
CA GLY A 224 -35.24 -11.38 -64.41
C GLY A 224 -36.46 -10.53 -63.96
N LYS A 225 -36.91 -9.65 -64.89
CA LYS A 225 -38.32 -9.23 -65.21
C LYS A 225 -39.00 -8.17 -64.31
N GLU A 226 -39.22 -6.95 -64.84
CA GLU A 226 -40.49 -6.43 -65.44
C GLU A 226 -41.67 -6.49 -64.44
N ASP A 227 -42.42 -5.43 -64.11
CA ASP A 227 -43.06 -4.45 -65.00
C ASP A 227 -43.81 -3.36 -64.18
N LYS A 228 -43.98 -2.17 -64.77
CA LYS A 228 -45.12 -1.21 -64.66
C LYS A 228 -45.44 -0.35 -63.39
N ARG A 229 -45.28 0.97 -63.64
CA ARG A 229 -46.29 2.08 -63.65
C ARG A 229 -46.84 2.73 -62.35
N GLN A 230 -46.65 4.07 -62.34
CA GLN A 230 -47.64 5.17 -62.15
C GLN A 230 -48.03 5.73 -60.76
N GLY A 231 -48.09 7.09 -60.73
CA GLY A 231 -48.89 7.97 -59.84
C GLY A 231 -48.04 8.70 -58.78
N LYS A 232 -47.66 9.99 -58.83
CA LYS A 232 -48.33 11.30 -59.10
C LYS A 232 -49.22 11.82 -57.94
N ASN A 233 -48.97 13.09 -57.57
CA ASN A 233 -49.67 14.06 -56.70
C ASN A 233 -49.26 14.10 -55.20
N ASN A 234 -48.79 15.23 -54.63
CA ASN A 234 -49.23 16.64 -54.52
C ASN A 234 -50.18 16.93 -53.32
N GLY A 235 -49.79 17.90 -52.49
CA GLY A 235 -50.59 18.62 -51.48
C GLY A 235 -49.71 19.06 -50.30
N LYS A 236 -49.08 20.25 -50.25
CA LYS A 236 -49.56 21.64 -50.02
C LYS A 236 -50.34 21.87 -48.70
N GLY A 237 -49.82 22.83 -47.91
CA GLY A 237 -50.41 23.51 -46.73
C GLY A 237 -49.45 23.47 -45.53
N ALA A 238 -48.61 24.46 -45.19
CA ALA A 238 -48.88 25.86 -44.77
C ALA A 238 -50.03 25.90 -43.74
N ASP A 239 -49.92 26.41 -42.53
CA ASP A 239 -49.43 27.70 -41.99
C ASP A 239 -49.66 27.57 -40.45
N GLY A 240 -48.76 27.87 -39.52
CA GLY A 240 -48.32 29.20 -39.14
C GLY A 240 -48.83 29.59 -37.73
N ARG A 241 -48.11 30.56 -37.12
CA ARG A 241 -48.49 31.40 -35.95
C ARG A 241 -48.04 30.89 -34.57
N ARG A 242 -46.88 31.38 -34.07
CA ARG A 242 -46.62 32.59 -33.22
C ARG A 242 -47.08 32.41 -31.77
N GLU A 243 -46.13 32.30 -30.84
CA GLU A 243 -45.53 33.38 -30.02
C GLU A 243 -46.41 33.87 -28.86
N ARG A 244 -45.77 33.85 -27.67
CA ARG A 244 -45.88 34.76 -26.51
C ARG A 244 -47.25 34.94 -25.85
N ILE A 245 -47.33 34.57 -24.56
CA ILE A 245 -47.11 35.48 -23.42
C ILE A 245 -46.29 34.74 -22.36
#